data_AF-A0A0N4UCF1-F1
#
_entry.id   AF-A0A0N4UCF1-F1
#
_cell.length_a   1.000
_cell.length_b   1.000
_cell.length_c   1.000
_cell.angle_alpha   90.00
_cell.angle_beta   90.00
_cell.angle_gamma   90.00
#
_symmetry.space_group_name_H-M   'P 1'
#
loop_
_entity.id
_entity.type
_entity.pdbx_description
1 polymer ?
#
loop_
_entity_poly.entity_id
_entity_poly.type
_entity_poly.pdbx_seq_one_letter_code
_entity_poly.pdbx_strand_id
1 'polypeptide(L)'
;MPYGSIVLIIVQCSNADIPHMRFFELGQIFQDFGCLSTNIICGRNMAFYTIEEENTSNSIKCWQRCSCLDKKYVEISGKCIEKPFMDTNEILQRKKMENASLNIIQHVLKIEERFNFFYFQMKIRSCKVRNPEGAGVEAIARKEIEKRCLRMGTCSLNKIFYEIGCIKEGHSCGRNMELVIIDKRLSFTSKRWKCVMQCQCRHEYIESNGRCTKITKNLHEKIICLRGGCTLNQIVQDISCSLNGRFCGRNMTFVLIKGSKHRHHHICIVQYKCVEGYDEENGQCIKENEKRRTKNICLENGCEVGMTIHDEGCHLTGEKCGNNMIFKVVNSTVRNETYSIYCTQRCSCINSDFIYSERNSGCEEKGIGDLSSTTSHDTITTGMHDFENNFQSHTKKGYNLGEEISDLGCRLRNHECGINRKFIVVEEFSAEHDSIIKGCIVRCSCTVE
;
A
#
# COMPACT_ATOMS: atom_id res chain seq x y z
N MET A 1 -34.25 5.85 18.94
CA MET A 1 -33.03 5.01 18.76
C MET A 1 -32.06 5.83 17.93
N PRO A 2 -30.84 6.14 18.40
CA PRO A 2 -29.94 7.01 17.66
C PRO A 2 -29.36 6.23 16.48
N TYR A 3 -29.60 6.73 15.28
CA TYR A 3 -29.11 6.19 14.02
C TYR A 3 -27.59 6.28 14.00
N GLY A 4 -26.92 5.13 13.90
CA GLY A 4 -25.50 5.08 13.61
C GLY A 4 -25.28 5.55 12.18
N SER A 5 -24.59 6.66 12.00
CA SER A 5 -24.09 7.11 10.71
C SER A 5 -23.25 6.00 10.09
N ILE A 6 -23.65 5.50 8.92
CA ILE A 6 -22.81 4.63 8.09
C ILE A 6 -21.69 5.52 7.54
N VAL A 7 -20.59 5.60 8.27
CA VAL A 7 -19.37 6.25 7.79
C VAL A 7 -18.75 5.29 6.78
N LEU A 8 -18.85 5.63 5.50
CA LEU A 8 -18.18 4.91 4.41
C LEU A 8 -16.67 5.14 4.52
N ILE A 9 -15.96 4.28 5.25
CA ILE A 9 -14.50 4.32 5.31
C ILE A 9 -13.94 3.53 4.13
N ILE A 10 -13.47 4.26 3.11
CA ILE A 10 -12.75 3.68 1.96
C ILE A 10 -11.32 3.40 2.42
N VAL A 11 -11.07 2.20 2.96
CA VAL A 11 -9.70 1.77 3.29
C VAL A 11 -9.10 1.11 2.05
N GLN A 12 -8.02 1.72 1.55
CA GLN A 12 -7.35 1.33 0.32
C GLN A 12 -6.09 0.53 0.67
N CYS A 13 -6.08 -0.77 0.39
CA CYS A 13 -4.93 -1.65 0.63
C CYS A 13 -4.00 -1.70 -0.58
N SER A 14 -2.69 -1.58 -0.29
CA SER A 14 -1.56 -1.69 -1.21
C SER A 14 -1.01 -3.12 -1.15
N ASN A 15 -0.86 -3.76 -2.32
CA ASN A 15 -0.28 -5.10 -2.45
C ASN A 15 1.24 -4.97 -2.62
N ALA A 16 1.97 -4.69 -1.55
CA ALA A 16 3.42 -4.78 -1.52
C ALA A 16 3.82 -5.31 -0.14
N ASP A 17 4.43 -6.49 -0.15
CA ASP A 17 4.72 -7.36 0.99
C ASP A 17 3.43 -7.98 1.61
N ILE A 18 3.38 -9.32 1.74
CA ILE A 18 2.37 -10.03 2.55
C ILE A 18 2.92 -10.32 3.97
N PRO A 19 3.39 -9.36 4.80
CA PRO A 19 3.51 -9.56 6.22
C PRO A 19 2.20 -9.04 6.83
N HIS A 20 1.39 -10.00 7.27
CA HIS A 20 0.12 -9.79 7.96
C HIS A 20 -0.93 -9.06 7.12
N MET A 21 -1.78 -9.84 6.44
CA MET A 21 -3.11 -9.38 6.01
C MET A 21 -3.72 -8.53 7.13
N ARG A 22 -3.80 -7.21 6.94
CA ARG A 22 -4.63 -6.37 7.80
C ARG A 22 -6.03 -6.96 7.72
N PHE A 23 -6.57 -7.36 8.86
CA PHE A 23 -7.96 -7.80 8.95
C PHE A 23 -8.85 -6.65 8.47
N PHE A 24 -9.68 -6.92 7.46
CA PHE A 24 -10.71 -5.98 7.03
C PHE A 24 -11.87 -6.04 8.03
N GLU A 25 -12.51 -4.90 8.25
CA GLU A 25 -13.72 -4.86 9.06
C GLU A 25 -14.90 -5.44 8.27
N LEU A 26 -15.82 -6.08 8.98
CA LEU A 26 -17.05 -6.60 8.38
C LEU A 26 -17.83 -5.46 7.72
N GLY A 27 -18.23 -5.64 6.47
CA GLY A 27 -18.96 -4.63 5.70
C GLY A 27 -18.07 -3.64 4.94
N GLN A 28 -16.76 -3.65 5.15
CA GLN A 28 -15.84 -2.79 4.42
C GLN A 28 -15.85 -3.11 2.92
N ILE A 29 -15.98 -2.06 2.10
CA ILE A 29 -16.06 -2.14 0.63
C ILE A 29 -14.77 -1.56 0.04
N PHE A 30 -14.21 -2.21 -0.97
CA PHE A 30 -13.14 -1.63 -1.78
C PHE A 30 -13.28 -2.02 -3.25
N GLN A 31 -12.58 -1.28 -4.11
CA GLN A 31 -12.54 -1.52 -5.55
C GLN A 31 -11.37 -2.45 -5.90
N ASP A 32 -11.67 -3.52 -6.63
CA ASP A 32 -10.76 -4.58 -7.04
C ASP A 32 -10.74 -4.72 -8.57
N PHE A 33 -9.58 -4.53 -9.17
CA PHE A 33 -9.40 -4.63 -10.63
C PHE A 33 -9.12 -6.08 -11.01
N GLY A 34 -9.98 -6.64 -11.88
CA GLY A 34 -9.94 -8.05 -12.24
C GLY A 34 -10.55 -8.99 -11.20
N CYS A 35 -11.15 -8.46 -10.13
CA CYS A 35 -11.92 -9.23 -9.14
C CYS A 35 -11.11 -10.33 -8.44
N LEU A 36 -9.80 -10.12 -8.31
CA LEU A 36 -8.84 -11.11 -7.82
C LEU A 36 -9.05 -11.49 -6.35
N SER A 37 -9.77 -10.66 -5.60
CA SER A 37 -10.03 -10.83 -4.17
C SER A 37 -11.29 -11.65 -3.88
N THR A 38 -12.09 -12.00 -4.90
CA THR A 38 -13.34 -12.74 -4.70
C THR A 38 -13.08 -14.07 -3.97
N ASN A 39 -13.82 -14.32 -2.89
CA ASN A 39 -13.67 -15.47 -1.99
C ASN A 39 -12.34 -15.53 -1.21
N ILE A 40 -11.49 -14.50 -1.26
CA ILE A 40 -10.32 -14.41 -0.38
C ILE A 40 -10.77 -14.06 1.04
N ILE A 41 -10.18 -14.74 2.03
CA ILE A 41 -10.44 -14.52 3.46
C ILE A 41 -10.00 -13.09 3.81
N CYS A 42 -10.93 -12.29 4.31
CA CYS A 42 -10.69 -10.90 4.74
C CYS A 42 -10.67 -10.76 6.27
N GLY A 43 -11.03 -11.83 6.99
CA GLY A 43 -10.85 -11.97 8.43
C GLY A 43 -11.51 -13.24 8.98
N ARG A 44 -11.66 -13.35 10.31
CA ARG A 44 -12.19 -14.58 10.95
C ARG A 44 -13.65 -14.81 10.55
N ASN A 45 -13.92 -15.93 9.86
CA ASN A 45 -15.23 -16.28 9.29
C ASN A 45 -15.76 -15.26 8.28
N MET A 46 -14.87 -14.55 7.58
CA MET A 46 -15.21 -13.53 6.59
C MET A 46 -14.43 -13.73 5.29
N ALA A 47 -15.08 -13.48 4.16
CA ALA A 47 -14.45 -13.44 2.85
C ALA A 47 -14.97 -12.26 2.03
N PHE A 48 -14.22 -11.87 1.00
CA PHE A 48 -14.66 -10.87 0.06
C PHE A 48 -15.66 -11.45 -0.94
N TYR A 49 -16.72 -10.68 -1.19
CA TYR A 49 -17.70 -10.98 -2.22
C TYR A 49 -17.88 -9.79 -3.15
N THR A 50 -17.97 -10.07 -4.44
CA THR A 50 -18.34 -9.08 -5.45
C THR A 50 -19.79 -8.64 -5.24
N ILE A 51 -20.00 -7.36 -4.97
CA ILE A 51 -21.35 -6.76 -4.92
C ILE A 51 -21.77 -6.26 -6.30
N GLU A 52 -20.82 -5.68 -7.03
CA GLU A 52 -21.05 -5.06 -8.32
C GLU A 52 -19.84 -5.30 -9.22
N GLU A 53 -20.11 -5.67 -10.46
CA GLU A 53 -19.10 -5.87 -11.51
C GLU A 53 -19.38 -4.89 -12.65
N GLU A 54 -18.39 -4.05 -12.95
CA GLU A 54 -18.41 -3.11 -14.05
C GLU A 54 -17.43 -3.60 -15.13
N ASN A 55 -17.99 -4.07 -16.25
CA ASN A 55 -17.20 -4.53 -17.37
C ASN A 55 -16.93 -3.36 -18.34
N THR A 56 -15.73 -2.78 -18.26
CA THR A 56 -15.28 -1.77 -19.22
C THR A 56 -14.52 -2.47 -20.34
N SER A 57 -14.61 -1.96 -21.58
CA SER A 57 -14.02 -2.59 -22.79
C SER A 57 -12.61 -3.17 -22.67
N ASN A 58 -11.78 -2.69 -21.72
CA ASN A 58 -10.41 -3.16 -21.50
C ASN A 58 -10.11 -3.68 -20.08
N SER A 59 -11.08 -3.64 -19.15
CA SER A 59 -10.84 -4.10 -17.77
C SER A 59 -12.14 -4.38 -17.01
N ILE A 60 -12.13 -5.45 -16.22
CA ILE A 60 -13.21 -5.76 -15.28
C ILE A 60 -12.89 -5.05 -13.95
N LYS A 61 -13.86 -4.32 -13.41
CA LYS A 61 -13.78 -3.74 -12.07
C LYS A 61 -14.84 -4.39 -11.20
N CYS A 62 -14.46 -4.84 -10.02
CA CYS A 62 -15.39 -5.33 -9.00
C CYS A 62 -15.38 -4.42 -7.79
N TRP A 63 -16.54 -4.18 -7.21
CA TRP A 63 -16.66 -3.68 -5.84
C TRP A 63 -16.79 -4.89 -4.91
N GLN A 64 -15.78 -5.09 -4.08
CA GLN A 64 -15.66 -6.21 -3.14
C GLN A 64 -16.08 -5.77 -1.75
N ARG A 65 -16.89 -6.57 -1.06
CA ARG A 65 -17.25 -6.36 0.35
C ARG A 65 -16.84 -7.53 1.22
N CYS A 66 -16.14 -7.24 2.31
CA CYS A 66 -15.86 -8.24 3.33
C CYS A 66 -17.17 -8.61 4.03
N SER A 67 -17.62 -9.86 3.87
CA SER A 67 -18.87 -10.39 4.42
C SER A 67 -18.66 -11.76 5.06
N CYS A 68 -19.64 -12.29 5.79
CA CYS A 68 -19.51 -13.61 6.40
C CYS A 68 -19.32 -14.73 5.37
N LEU A 69 -18.41 -15.66 5.69
CA LEU A 69 -17.83 -16.68 4.78
C LEU A 69 -18.87 -17.61 4.11
N ASP A 70 -19.99 -17.87 4.77
CA ASP A 70 -21.09 -18.63 4.21
C ASP A 70 -22.37 -18.42 5.01
N LYS A 71 -23.44 -19.13 4.62
CA LYS A 71 -24.75 -19.08 5.28
C LYS A 71 -24.75 -19.66 6.70
N LYS A 72 -23.69 -20.34 7.15
CA LYS A 72 -23.56 -20.83 8.53
C LYS A 72 -23.21 -19.70 9.47
N TYR A 73 -22.64 -18.60 8.99
CA TYR A 73 -22.31 -17.44 9.80
C TYR A 73 -23.33 -16.31 9.59
N VAL A 74 -23.63 -15.57 10.66
CA VAL A 74 -24.46 -14.36 10.64
C VAL A 74 -23.68 -13.19 11.20
N GLU A 75 -23.93 -12.03 10.61
CA GLU A 75 -23.46 -10.76 11.13
C GLU A 75 -24.27 -10.38 12.38
N ILE A 76 -23.58 -10.32 13.52
CA ILE A 76 -24.12 -9.84 14.79
C ILE A 76 -23.09 -8.86 15.37
N SER A 77 -23.50 -7.61 15.58
CA SER A 77 -22.66 -6.57 16.19
C SER A 77 -21.29 -6.40 15.50
N GLY A 78 -21.28 -6.38 14.16
CA GLY A 78 -20.06 -6.19 13.36
C GLY A 78 -19.11 -7.40 13.35
N LYS A 79 -19.58 -8.59 13.77
CA LYS A 79 -18.79 -9.84 13.75
C LYS A 79 -19.59 -10.97 13.10
N CYS A 80 -18.88 -11.89 12.44
CA CYS A 80 -19.46 -13.12 11.89
C CYS A 80 -19.43 -14.24 12.92
N ILE A 81 -20.61 -14.58 13.45
CA ILE A 81 -20.82 -15.62 14.45
C ILE A 81 -21.54 -16.80 13.80
N GLU A 82 -21.14 -18.02 14.12
CA GLU A 82 -21.85 -19.21 13.64
C GLU A 82 -23.30 -19.18 14.14
N LYS A 83 -24.26 -19.39 13.24
CA LYS A 83 -25.69 -19.41 13.55
C LYS A 83 -25.93 -20.48 14.59
N PRO A 84 -26.38 -20.14 15.82
CA PRO A 84 -27.07 -21.13 16.61
C PRO A 84 -28.29 -21.60 15.80
N PHE A 85 -28.63 -22.88 15.87
CA PHE A 85 -29.80 -23.47 15.22
C PHE A 85 -31.05 -22.72 15.73
N MET A 86 -31.49 -21.69 15.00
CA MET A 86 -32.51 -20.73 15.47
C MET A 86 -33.81 -20.94 14.70
N ASP A 87 -34.90 -20.93 15.47
CA ASP A 87 -36.26 -21.24 15.02
C ASP A 87 -36.78 -20.20 14.02
N THR A 88 -37.44 -20.71 12.99
CA THR A 88 -37.87 -20.07 11.73
C THR A 88 -38.70 -18.80 11.93
N ASN A 89 -39.36 -18.65 13.08
CA ASN A 89 -40.24 -17.51 13.38
C ASN A 89 -39.49 -16.18 13.59
N GLU A 90 -38.25 -16.19 14.08
CA GLU A 90 -37.49 -14.96 14.32
C GLU A 90 -37.00 -14.31 13.00
N ILE A 91 -36.70 -15.14 11.99
CA ILE A 91 -36.27 -14.71 10.66
C ILE A 91 -37.37 -13.86 9.97
N LEU A 92 -38.64 -14.22 10.17
CA LEU A 92 -39.77 -13.53 9.55
C LEU A 92 -39.99 -12.13 10.14
N GLN A 93 -39.75 -11.95 11.44
CA GLN A 93 -39.86 -10.65 12.12
C GLN A 93 -38.80 -9.67 11.62
N ARG A 94 -37.55 -10.10 11.43
CA ARG A 94 -36.47 -9.22 10.91
C ARG A 94 -36.75 -8.69 9.51
N LYS A 95 -37.23 -9.54 8.59
CA LYS A 95 -37.54 -9.12 7.22
C LYS A 95 -38.61 -8.01 7.15
N LYS A 96 -39.55 -7.98 8.10
CA LYS A 96 -40.56 -6.91 8.17
C LYS A 96 -39.93 -5.56 8.57
N MET A 97 -38.94 -5.56 9.45
CA MET A 97 -38.26 -4.33 9.89
C MET A 97 -37.36 -3.74 8.80
N GLU A 98 -36.64 -4.57 8.05
CA GLU A 98 -35.74 -4.10 6.98
C GLU A 98 -36.48 -3.35 5.87
N ASN A 99 -37.67 -3.82 5.48
CA ASN A 99 -38.48 -3.17 4.47
C ASN A 99 -39.01 -1.79 4.91
N ALA A 100 -39.26 -1.59 6.21
CA ALA A 100 -39.68 -0.29 6.73
C ALA A 100 -38.54 0.76 6.68
N SER A 101 -37.30 0.35 6.97
CA SER A 101 -36.14 1.24 6.92
C SER A 101 -35.80 1.71 5.51
N LEU A 102 -35.94 0.85 4.50
CA LEU A 102 -35.67 1.17 3.09
C LEU A 102 -36.54 2.31 2.56
N ASN A 103 -37.81 2.37 2.97
CA ASN A 103 -38.73 3.44 2.56
C ASN A 103 -38.35 4.82 3.12
N ILE A 104 -37.74 4.86 4.31
CA ILE A 104 -37.33 6.13 4.94
C ILE A 104 -36.11 6.72 4.23
N ILE A 105 -35.14 5.88 3.85
CA ILE A 105 -33.90 6.31 3.18
C ILE A 105 -34.21 6.97 1.84
N GLN A 106 -35.12 6.41 1.05
CA GLN A 106 -35.51 6.99 -0.25
C GLN A 106 -36.13 8.39 -0.12
N HIS A 107 -36.76 8.70 1.02
CA HIS A 107 -37.38 10.00 1.24
C HIS A 107 -36.35 11.09 1.60
N VAL A 108 -35.26 10.73 2.28
CA VAL A 108 -34.20 11.68 2.67
C VAL A 108 -33.36 12.12 1.47
N LEU A 109 -32.98 11.20 0.58
CA LEU A 109 -32.17 11.50 -0.59
C LEU A 109 -32.85 12.51 -1.55
N LYS A 110 -34.18 12.47 -1.67
CA LYS A 110 -34.95 13.45 -2.47
C LYS A 110 -34.90 14.87 -1.93
N ILE A 111 -34.61 15.07 -0.63
CA ILE A 111 -34.57 16.40 -0.01
C ILE A 111 -33.22 17.08 -0.29
N GLU A 112 -32.12 16.34 -0.27
CA GLU A 112 -30.77 16.90 -0.48
C GLU A 112 -30.55 17.43 -1.90
N GLU A 113 -31.10 16.76 -2.92
CA GLU A 113 -30.98 17.22 -4.32
C GLU A 113 -31.56 18.62 -4.54
N ARG A 114 -32.63 18.99 -3.81
CA ARG A 114 -33.23 20.33 -3.93
C ARG A 114 -32.37 21.42 -3.32
N PHE A 115 -31.58 21.12 -2.29
CA PHE A 115 -30.77 22.13 -1.60
C PHE A 115 -29.55 22.56 -2.42
N ASN A 116 -28.87 21.61 -3.08
CA ASN A 116 -27.67 21.89 -3.88
C ASN A 116 -27.95 22.79 -5.10
N PHE A 117 -29.14 22.68 -5.70
CA PHE A 117 -29.52 23.53 -6.84
C PHE A 117 -29.63 25.02 -6.47
N PHE A 118 -30.09 25.32 -5.24
CA PHE A 118 -30.31 26.71 -4.81
C PHE A 118 -28.99 27.44 -4.50
N TYR A 119 -28.00 26.73 -3.95
CA TYR A 119 -26.71 27.32 -3.59
C TYR A 119 -25.90 27.79 -4.82
N PHE A 120 -26.01 27.09 -5.95
CA PHE A 120 -25.24 27.41 -7.16
C PHE A 120 -25.70 28.72 -7.83
N GLN A 121 -26.98 29.07 -7.73
CA GLN A 121 -27.55 30.30 -8.32
C GLN A 121 -27.04 31.59 -7.64
N MET A 122 -26.77 31.57 -6.33
CA MET A 122 -26.37 32.80 -5.60
C MET A 122 -24.95 33.27 -5.92
N LYS A 123 -24.01 32.38 -6.25
CA LYS A 123 -22.58 32.71 -6.33
C LYS A 123 -22.19 33.50 -7.60
N ILE A 124 -23.05 33.55 -8.61
CA ILE A 124 -22.74 34.16 -9.92
C ILE A 124 -22.83 35.70 -9.89
N ARG A 125 -23.45 36.33 -8.88
CA ARG A 125 -23.79 37.77 -8.93
C ARG A 125 -22.73 38.77 -8.43
N SER A 126 -21.55 38.38 -7.95
CA SER A 126 -20.60 39.34 -7.36
C SER A 126 -19.19 39.30 -7.94
N CYS A 127 -18.95 39.91 -9.11
CA CYS A 127 -17.60 40.30 -9.56
C CYS A 127 -17.70 41.46 -10.57
N LYS A 128 -17.49 42.70 -10.12
CA LYS A 128 -17.44 43.91 -10.96
C LYS A 128 -15.98 44.35 -11.07
N VAL A 129 -15.33 44.08 -12.20
CA VAL A 129 -13.90 44.40 -12.44
C VAL A 129 -13.79 45.70 -13.24
N ARG A 130 -12.92 46.61 -12.80
CA ARG A 130 -12.62 47.90 -13.44
C ARG A 130 -11.68 47.71 -14.65
N ASN A 131 -11.99 48.43 -15.73
CA ASN A 131 -11.21 48.51 -16.97
C ASN A 131 -9.95 49.37 -16.79
N PRO A 132 -8.77 48.90 -17.21
CA PRO A 132 -7.61 49.74 -17.45
C PRO A 132 -7.57 50.15 -18.93
N GLU A 133 -7.84 51.42 -19.21
CA GLU A 133 -7.63 52.05 -20.51
C GLU A 133 -6.23 52.69 -20.53
N GLY A 134 -5.35 52.26 -21.44
CA GLY A 134 -4.05 52.92 -21.66
C GLY A 134 -2.86 51.98 -21.89
N ALA A 135 -2.88 51.15 -22.94
CA ALA A 135 -1.70 50.42 -23.42
C ALA A 135 -1.86 50.06 -24.92
N GLY A 136 -1.70 51.05 -25.82
CA GLY A 136 -2.07 50.92 -27.24
C GLY A 136 -1.00 50.30 -28.15
N VAL A 137 0.27 50.65 -27.96
CA VAL A 137 1.32 50.32 -28.96
C VAL A 137 2.02 49.00 -28.64
N GLU A 138 2.37 48.77 -27.37
CA GLU A 138 3.05 47.54 -26.93
C GLU A 138 2.14 46.29 -27.06
N ALA A 139 0.82 46.49 -26.97
CA ALA A 139 -0.17 45.43 -27.13
C ALA A 139 -0.28 44.88 -28.56
N ILE A 140 0.06 45.67 -29.58
CA ILE A 140 -0.02 45.24 -30.99
C ILE A 140 1.18 44.33 -31.32
N ALA A 141 2.40 44.72 -30.95
CA ALA A 141 3.60 43.92 -31.17
C ALA A 141 3.52 42.56 -30.44
N ARG A 142 2.98 42.54 -29.21
CA ARG A 142 2.77 41.31 -28.44
C ARG A 142 1.81 40.33 -29.14
N LYS A 143 0.74 40.84 -29.76
CA LYS A 143 -0.23 40.02 -30.51
C LYS A 143 0.35 39.38 -31.77
N GLU A 144 1.26 40.05 -32.47
CA GLU A 144 1.95 39.51 -33.65
C GLU A 144 2.85 38.32 -33.28
N ILE A 145 3.67 38.46 -32.22
CA ILE A 145 4.58 37.42 -31.74
C ILE A 145 3.80 36.18 -31.26
N GLU A 146 2.67 36.38 -30.56
CA GLU A 146 1.79 35.30 -30.12
C GLU A 146 1.19 34.53 -31.30
N LYS A 147 0.70 35.22 -32.33
CA LYS A 147 0.15 34.58 -33.53
C LYS A 147 1.19 33.78 -34.30
N ARG A 148 2.44 34.27 -34.37
CA ARG A 148 3.52 33.57 -35.08
C ARG A 148 3.83 32.21 -34.44
N CYS A 149 3.98 32.14 -33.12
CA CYS A 149 4.32 30.86 -32.48
C CYS A 149 3.18 29.84 -32.63
N LEU A 150 1.93 30.28 -32.57
CA LEU A 150 0.76 29.41 -32.76
C LEU A 150 0.66 28.85 -34.18
N ARG A 151 1.01 29.65 -35.21
CA ARG A 151 1.05 29.19 -36.60
C ARG A 151 2.18 28.20 -36.85
N MET A 152 3.34 28.43 -36.24
CA MET A 152 4.52 27.59 -36.43
C MET A 152 4.57 26.38 -35.52
N GLY A 153 3.75 26.33 -34.45
CA GLY A 153 3.83 25.30 -33.43
C GLY A 153 5.17 25.34 -32.68
N THR A 154 5.70 26.54 -32.42
CA THR A 154 7.02 26.75 -31.78
C THR A 154 6.90 27.60 -30.51
N CYS A 155 5.76 27.54 -29.84
CA CYS A 155 5.58 28.26 -28.58
C CYS A 155 6.38 27.60 -27.47
N SER A 156 6.95 28.42 -26.59
CA SER A 156 7.58 27.94 -25.36
C SER A 156 6.54 27.34 -24.42
N LEU A 157 6.96 26.32 -23.66
CA LEU A 157 6.16 25.72 -22.61
C LEU A 157 5.74 26.78 -21.59
N ASN A 158 4.54 26.62 -21.03
CA ASN A 158 3.90 27.53 -20.07
C ASN A 158 3.61 28.95 -20.58
N LYS A 159 3.84 29.24 -21.87
CA LYS A 159 3.46 30.53 -22.47
C LYS A 159 1.95 30.71 -22.46
N ILE A 160 1.50 31.91 -22.08
CA ILE A 160 0.09 32.31 -21.96
C ILE A 160 -0.38 33.01 -23.23
N PHE A 161 -1.63 32.74 -23.61
CA PHE A 161 -2.30 33.31 -24.78
C PHE A 161 -3.70 33.79 -24.41
N TYR A 162 -4.17 34.80 -25.13
CA TYR A 162 -5.54 35.29 -25.00
C TYR A 162 -6.28 35.09 -26.32
N GLU A 163 -7.35 34.30 -26.28
CA GLU A 163 -8.14 34.00 -27.48
C GLU A 163 -9.62 34.36 -27.27
N ILE A 164 -10.23 34.98 -28.28
CA ILE A 164 -11.67 35.19 -28.34
C ILE A 164 -12.28 33.99 -29.07
N GLY A 165 -13.22 33.31 -28.43
CA GLY A 165 -13.92 32.14 -28.96
C GLY A 165 -13.35 30.80 -28.50
N CYS A 166 -12.11 30.77 -27.98
CA CYS A 166 -11.47 29.57 -27.45
C CYS A 166 -11.34 28.44 -28.48
N ILE A 167 -11.19 28.80 -29.76
CA ILE A 167 -11.23 27.85 -30.89
C ILE A 167 -9.91 27.06 -30.95
N LYS A 168 -8.84 27.55 -30.30
CA LYS A 168 -7.54 26.89 -30.27
C LYS A 168 -7.37 25.85 -29.17
N GLU A 169 -8.40 25.53 -28.39
CA GLU A 169 -8.31 24.46 -27.38
C GLU A 169 -7.89 23.14 -28.03
N GLY A 170 -6.87 22.49 -27.44
CA GLY A 170 -6.29 21.24 -27.95
C GLY A 170 -5.39 21.40 -29.18
N HIS A 171 -5.24 22.59 -29.75
CA HIS A 171 -4.29 22.79 -30.84
C HIS A 171 -2.85 22.62 -30.36
N SER A 172 -2.01 22.06 -31.23
CA SER A 172 -0.57 21.95 -31.00
C SER A 172 0.08 23.32 -30.90
N CYS A 173 0.78 23.60 -29.80
CA CYS A 173 1.62 24.81 -29.65
C CYS A 173 3.12 24.48 -29.67
N GLY A 174 3.49 23.21 -29.77
CA GLY A 174 4.86 22.74 -29.68
C GLY A 174 4.95 21.23 -29.87
N ARG A 175 6.17 20.68 -29.97
CA ARG A 175 6.39 19.23 -29.96
C ARG A 175 5.91 18.67 -28.62
N ASN A 176 4.94 17.75 -28.67
CA ASN A 176 4.31 17.13 -27.50
C ASN A 176 3.59 18.13 -26.55
N MET A 177 3.21 19.29 -27.09
CA MET A 177 2.50 20.34 -26.36
C MET A 177 1.14 20.63 -26.99
N GLU A 178 0.22 21.15 -26.20
CA GLU A 178 -1.11 21.59 -26.62
C GLU A 178 -1.56 22.82 -25.83
N LEU A 179 -2.48 23.58 -26.40
CA LEU A 179 -3.09 24.72 -25.71
C LEU A 179 -4.25 24.24 -24.84
N VAL A 180 -4.16 24.56 -23.56
CA VAL A 180 -5.17 24.24 -22.55
C VAL A 180 -5.78 25.53 -22.03
N ILE A 181 -7.11 25.56 -21.86
CA ILE A 181 -7.81 26.69 -21.25
C ILE A 181 -7.54 26.67 -19.74
N ILE A 182 -6.92 27.74 -19.22
CA ILE A 182 -6.70 27.92 -17.77
C ILE A 182 -7.72 28.87 -17.13
N ASP A 183 -8.33 29.76 -17.93
CA ASP A 183 -9.41 30.65 -17.49
C ASP A 183 -10.35 30.94 -18.66
N LYS A 184 -11.65 31.01 -18.38
CA LYS A 184 -12.70 31.24 -19.38
C LYS A 184 -13.71 32.22 -18.82
N ARG A 185 -13.81 33.40 -19.46
CA ARG A 185 -14.72 34.47 -19.04
C ARG A 185 -15.59 34.92 -20.21
N LEU A 186 -16.85 35.25 -19.94
CA LEU A 186 -17.71 35.85 -20.96
C LEU A 186 -17.31 37.32 -21.14
N SER A 187 -16.97 37.73 -22.37
CA SER A 187 -16.67 39.13 -22.65
C SER A 187 -17.97 39.92 -22.75
N PHE A 188 -18.15 40.90 -21.86
CA PHE A 188 -19.32 41.77 -21.84
C PHE A 188 -19.56 42.49 -23.18
N THR A 189 -18.48 42.90 -23.87
CA THR A 189 -18.59 43.68 -25.11
C THR A 189 -18.94 42.86 -26.34
N SER A 190 -18.45 41.62 -26.44
CA SER A 190 -18.60 40.82 -27.67
C SER A 190 -19.60 39.67 -27.54
N LYS A 191 -20.14 39.40 -26.34
CA LYS A 191 -20.92 38.19 -26.01
C LYS A 191 -20.21 36.88 -26.40
N ARG A 192 -18.90 36.93 -26.64
CA ARG A 192 -18.05 35.78 -26.94
C ARG A 192 -17.20 35.44 -25.72
N TRP A 193 -16.86 34.17 -25.59
CA TRP A 193 -15.93 33.70 -24.57
C TRP A 193 -14.53 34.28 -24.84
N LYS A 194 -13.89 34.81 -23.81
CA LYS A 194 -12.46 35.10 -23.76
C LYS A 194 -11.80 34.00 -22.95
N CYS A 195 -10.86 33.30 -23.56
CA CYS A 195 -10.06 32.30 -22.89
C CYS A 195 -8.65 32.81 -22.68
N VAL A 196 -8.15 32.54 -21.48
CA VAL A 196 -6.71 32.54 -21.20
C VAL A 196 -6.27 31.10 -21.38
N MET A 197 -5.35 30.90 -22.31
CA MET A 197 -4.83 29.59 -22.66
C MET A 197 -3.36 29.50 -22.29
N GLN A 198 -2.89 28.30 -21.99
CA GLN A 198 -1.49 28.03 -21.71
C GLN A 198 -0.99 26.88 -22.59
N CYS A 199 0.20 27.04 -23.17
CA CYS A 199 0.87 25.93 -23.84
C CYS A 199 1.41 24.96 -22.78
N GLN A 200 0.85 23.75 -22.72
CA GLN A 200 1.23 22.72 -21.74
C GLN A 200 1.63 21.44 -22.45
N CYS A 201 2.30 20.53 -21.74
CA CYS A 201 2.53 19.18 -22.24
C CYS A 201 1.20 18.45 -22.48
N ARG A 202 1.14 17.70 -23.59
CA ARG A 202 0.01 16.85 -23.97
C ARG A 202 -0.24 15.74 -22.96
N HIS A 203 -1.40 15.14 -23.07
CA HIS A 203 -1.99 14.08 -22.24
C HIS A 203 -1.11 12.85 -21.84
N GLU A 204 0.07 12.65 -22.44
CA GLU A 204 0.98 11.54 -22.13
C GLU A 204 2.41 12.01 -21.83
N TYR A 205 2.55 13.32 -21.60
CA TYR A 205 3.83 13.98 -21.46
C TYR A 205 3.87 14.81 -20.18
N ILE A 206 5.01 14.82 -19.51
CA ILE A 206 5.27 15.68 -18.36
C ILE A 206 6.37 16.69 -18.71
N GLU A 207 6.32 17.86 -18.07
CA GLU A 207 7.40 18.82 -18.10
C GLU A 207 8.60 18.30 -17.31
N SER A 208 9.73 18.16 -18.00
CA SER A 208 11.03 17.82 -17.43
C SER A 208 12.10 18.66 -18.14
N ASN A 209 12.89 19.41 -17.37
CA ASN A 209 13.95 20.29 -17.89
C ASN A 209 13.45 21.25 -19.00
N GLY A 210 12.27 21.86 -18.79
CA GLY A 210 11.66 22.79 -19.74
C GLY A 210 11.18 22.17 -21.06
N ARG A 211 11.06 20.83 -21.13
CA ARG A 211 10.59 20.08 -22.30
C ARG A 211 9.52 19.08 -21.90
N CYS A 212 8.69 18.68 -22.86
CA CYS A 212 7.68 17.65 -22.66
C CYS A 212 8.23 16.27 -22.99
N THR A 213 8.45 15.44 -21.96
CA THR A 213 8.94 14.07 -22.07
C THR A 213 7.78 13.08 -21.93
N LYS A 214 7.79 12.03 -22.75
CA LYS A 214 6.72 11.01 -22.72
C LYS A 214 6.80 10.25 -21.41
N ILE A 215 5.67 9.98 -20.79
CA ILE A 215 5.57 9.07 -19.66
C ILE A 215 5.67 7.64 -20.22
N THR A 216 6.90 7.13 -20.38
CA THR A 216 7.19 5.88 -21.13
C THR A 216 6.92 4.58 -20.36
N LYS A 217 6.17 4.62 -19.27
CA LYS A 217 5.95 3.40 -18.48
C LYS A 217 4.98 2.46 -19.16
N ASN A 218 5.48 1.28 -19.55
CA ASN A 218 4.65 0.13 -19.88
C ASN A 218 3.73 -0.17 -18.68
N LEU A 219 2.50 -0.60 -18.94
CA LEU A 219 1.57 -1.13 -17.93
C LEU A 219 2.27 -2.11 -16.96
N HIS A 220 3.25 -2.87 -17.44
CA HIS A 220 4.09 -3.74 -16.64
C HIS A 220 4.88 -3.01 -15.55
N GLU A 221 5.59 -1.92 -15.89
CA GLU A 221 6.33 -1.12 -14.90
C GLU A 221 5.38 -0.47 -13.90
N LYS A 222 4.17 -0.09 -14.33
CA LYS A 222 3.13 0.40 -13.41
C LYS A 222 2.72 -0.69 -12.42
N ILE A 223 2.56 -1.94 -12.86
CA ILE A 223 2.23 -3.07 -11.98
C ILE A 223 3.36 -3.35 -10.99
N ILE A 224 4.61 -3.38 -11.45
CA ILE A 224 5.79 -3.51 -10.56
C ILE A 224 5.77 -2.42 -9.49
N CYS A 225 5.42 -1.20 -9.90
CA CYS A 225 5.35 -0.09 -8.98
C CYS A 225 4.23 -0.22 -7.94
N LEU A 226 3.04 -0.65 -8.37
CA LEU A 226 1.93 -0.94 -7.45
C LEU A 226 2.26 -2.07 -6.47
N ARG A 227 3.24 -2.91 -6.80
CA ARG A 227 3.81 -3.95 -5.95
C ARG A 227 4.95 -3.49 -5.04
N GLY A 228 5.19 -2.18 -4.94
CA GLY A 228 6.23 -1.61 -4.07
C GLY A 228 7.63 -1.59 -4.69
N GLY A 229 7.79 -2.06 -5.94
CA GLY A 229 9.07 -2.03 -6.66
C GLY A 229 9.40 -0.67 -7.30
N CYS A 230 8.91 0.44 -6.74
CA CYS A 230 9.15 1.76 -7.28
C CYS A 230 10.47 2.35 -6.81
N THR A 231 11.09 3.15 -7.67
CA THR A 231 12.21 4.00 -7.28
C THR A 231 11.68 5.35 -6.80
N LEU A 232 12.35 5.96 -5.84
CA LEU A 232 12.00 7.30 -5.36
C LEU A 232 12.04 8.35 -6.50
N ASN A 233 11.24 9.40 -6.39
CA ASN A 233 11.03 10.46 -7.41
C ASN A 233 10.48 10.01 -8.76
N GLN A 234 10.16 8.73 -8.91
CA GLN A 234 9.60 8.21 -10.14
C GLN A 234 8.21 8.84 -10.42
N ILE A 235 7.81 8.89 -11.69
CA ILE A 235 6.53 9.47 -12.11
C ILE A 235 5.69 8.41 -12.79
N VAL A 236 4.40 8.35 -12.44
CA VAL A 236 3.43 7.41 -13.00
C VAL A 236 2.13 8.13 -13.35
N GLN A 237 1.50 7.65 -14.43
CA GLN A 237 0.17 8.07 -14.85
C GLN A 237 -0.91 7.18 -14.23
N ASP A 238 -1.90 7.82 -13.64
CA ASP A 238 -3.00 7.22 -12.92
C ASP A 238 -4.36 7.68 -13.51
N ILE A 239 -5.06 6.76 -14.16
CA ILE A 239 -6.26 7.01 -14.98
C ILE A 239 -7.52 7.27 -14.13
N SER A 240 -7.42 7.10 -12.81
CA SER A 240 -8.51 7.33 -11.84
C SER A 240 -8.11 8.21 -10.67
N CYS A 241 -6.87 8.72 -10.64
CA CYS A 241 -6.32 9.47 -9.49
C CYS A 241 -6.39 8.72 -8.14
N SER A 242 -6.58 7.39 -8.18
CA SER A 242 -6.72 6.52 -7.01
C SER A 242 -5.42 6.31 -6.25
N LEU A 243 -4.26 6.58 -6.86
CA LEU A 243 -2.96 6.38 -6.24
C LEU A 243 -2.58 7.53 -5.31
N ASN A 244 -3.08 8.75 -5.52
CA ASN A 244 -2.71 9.89 -4.68
C ASN A 244 -2.97 9.62 -3.19
N GLY A 245 -1.95 9.84 -2.36
CA GLY A 245 -1.96 9.59 -0.92
C GLY A 245 -1.73 8.13 -0.51
N ARG A 246 -1.70 7.19 -1.45
CA ARG A 246 -1.44 5.78 -1.13
C ARG A 246 0.04 5.54 -0.85
N PHE A 247 0.31 4.63 0.07
CA PHE A 247 1.66 4.14 0.32
C PHE A 247 2.13 3.22 -0.82
N CYS A 248 3.41 3.31 -1.15
CA CYS A 248 4.04 2.61 -2.27
C CYS A 248 5.37 1.94 -1.91
N GLY A 249 5.54 1.64 -0.63
CA GLY A 249 6.74 1.06 -0.05
C GLY A 249 6.98 1.63 1.35
N ARG A 250 8.10 1.29 1.97
CA ARG A 250 8.44 1.74 3.32
C ARG A 250 8.65 3.26 3.33
N ASN A 251 7.84 3.97 4.12
CA ASN A 251 7.91 5.43 4.31
C ASN A 251 7.75 6.26 3.02
N MET A 252 7.13 5.68 1.98
CA MET A 252 6.91 6.32 0.69
C MET A 252 5.42 6.45 0.37
N THR A 253 5.04 7.55 -0.24
CA THR A 253 3.66 7.81 -0.69
C THR A 253 3.63 8.43 -2.08
N PHE A 254 2.52 8.17 -2.77
CA PHE A 254 2.19 8.80 -4.03
C PHE A 254 1.68 10.22 -3.81
N VAL A 255 2.31 11.20 -4.45
CA VAL A 255 1.92 12.61 -4.38
C VAL A 255 1.44 13.08 -5.74
N LEU A 256 0.21 13.60 -5.82
CA LEU A 256 -0.32 14.20 -7.03
C LEU A 256 0.52 15.40 -7.46
N ILE A 257 1.13 15.31 -8.65
CA ILE A 257 1.81 16.44 -9.31
C ILE A 257 0.79 17.24 -10.13
N LYS A 258 0.00 16.54 -10.95
CA LYS A 258 -0.90 17.17 -11.92
C LYS A 258 -2.14 16.31 -12.13
N GLY A 259 -3.32 16.90 -12.03
CA GLY A 259 -4.58 16.29 -12.44
C GLY A 259 -5.11 16.93 -13.72
N SER A 260 -5.70 16.13 -14.60
CA SER A 260 -6.38 16.61 -15.81
C SER A 260 -7.69 15.85 -16.01
N LYS A 261 -8.73 16.54 -16.49
CA LYS A 261 -9.96 15.88 -16.95
C LYS A 261 -9.86 15.70 -18.45
N HIS A 262 -9.89 14.46 -18.92
CA HIS A 262 -9.93 14.16 -20.34
C HIS A 262 -11.20 13.39 -20.69
N ARG A 263 -12.12 14.05 -21.41
CA ARG A 263 -13.45 13.55 -21.75
C ARG A 263 -14.25 13.13 -20.51
N HIS A 264 -14.17 11.86 -20.13
CA HIS A 264 -14.88 11.26 -19.00
C HIS A 264 -13.95 10.70 -17.91
N HIS A 265 -12.63 10.82 -18.08
CA HIS A 265 -11.64 10.19 -17.20
C HIS A 265 -10.80 11.25 -16.50
N HIS A 266 -10.44 11.01 -15.24
CA HIS A 266 -9.56 11.87 -14.47
C HIS A 266 -8.16 11.29 -14.51
N ILE A 267 -7.27 11.95 -15.24
CA ILE A 267 -5.92 11.45 -15.45
C ILE A 267 -4.98 12.28 -14.58
N CYS A 268 -4.42 11.61 -13.60
CA CYS A 268 -3.47 12.15 -12.66
C CYS A 268 -2.06 11.68 -12.98
N ILE A 269 -1.10 12.56 -12.75
CA ILE A 269 0.32 12.27 -12.76
C ILE A 269 0.76 12.34 -11.30
N VAL A 270 1.21 11.22 -10.77
CA VAL A 270 1.66 11.08 -9.39
C VAL A 270 3.16 10.85 -9.35
N GLN A 271 3.81 11.37 -8.31
CA GLN A 271 5.22 11.16 -7.99
C GLN A 271 5.39 10.29 -6.75
N TYR A 272 6.42 9.47 -6.72
CA TYR A 272 6.86 8.80 -5.49
C TYR A 272 7.68 9.78 -4.66
N LYS A 273 7.26 10.02 -3.43
CA LYS A 273 7.98 10.84 -2.47
C LYS A 273 8.02 10.17 -1.12
N CYS A 274 8.96 10.59 -0.29
CA CYS A 274 8.92 10.27 1.12
C CYS A 274 7.66 10.84 1.77
N VAL A 275 7.12 10.09 2.72
CA VAL A 275 6.02 10.55 3.58
C VAL A 275 6.54 11.70 4.44
N GLU A 276 5.65 12.60 4.86
CA GLU A 276 6.00 13.70 5.74
C GLU A 276 6.75 13.20 7.00
N GLY A 277 7.86 13.87 7.33
CA GLY A 277 8.77 13.47 8.41
C GLY A 277 9.90 12.51 8.02
N TYR A 278 9.98 12.14 6.73
CA TYR A 278 11.07 11.35 6.16
C TYR A 278 11.77 12.14 5.05
N ASP A 279 13.09 12.03 5.02
CA ASP A 279 13.96 12.60 3.99
C ASP A 279 14.44 11.52 3.03
N GLU A 280 14.70 11.92 1.79
CA GLU A 280 15.40 11.09 0.81
C GLU A 280 16.89 11.03 1.10
N GLU A 281 17.43 9.83 1.22
CA GLU A 281 18.86 9.57 1.31
C GLU A 281 19.20 8.28 0.56
N ASN A 282 20.12 8.36 -0.41
CA ASN A 282 20.53 7.21 -1.24
C ASN A 282 19.36 6.44 -1.88
N GLY A 283 18.29 7.14 -2.26
CA GLY A 283 17.09 6.55 -2.86
C GLY A 283 16.14 5.87 -1.88
N GLN A 284 16.36 6.01 -0.58
CA GLN A 284 15.48 5.51 0.49
C GLN A 284 14.90 6.67 1.32
N CYS A 285 13.78 6.42 1.99
CA CYS A 285 13.12 7.39 2.86
C CYS A 285 13.41 7.11 4.33
N ILE A 286 14.23 7.95 4.94
CA ILE A 286 14.77 7.80 6.31
C ILE A 286 14.18 8.89 7.21
N LYS A 287 13.83 8.55 8.45
CA LYS A 287 13.20 9.51 9.36
C LYS A 287 14.22 10.57 9.78
N GLU A 288 13.83 11.85 9.78
CA GLU A 288 14.76 12.94 10.15
C GLU A 288 15.38 12.75 11.55
N ASN A 289 14.61 12.17 12.49
CA ASN A 289 15.10 11.82 13.83
C ASN A 289 16.01 10.58 13.88
N GLU A 290 15.92 9.66 12.91
CA GLU A 290 16.83 8.51 12.82
C GLU A 290 18.23 8.95 12.42
N LYS A 291 18.38 10.05 11.65
CA LYS A 291 19.71 10.67 11.41
C LYS A 291 20.42 11.05 12.71
N ARG A 292 19.67 11.28 13.80
CA ARG A 292 20.21 11.60 15.13
C ARG A 292 20.23 10.42 16.09
N ARG A 293 19.54 9.31 15.82
CA ARG A 293 19.31 8.27 16.83
C ARG A 293 20.05 6.99 16.50
N THR A 294 20.79 6.57 17.51
CA THR A 294 21.57 5.34 17.58
C THR A 294 22.60 5.22 16.49
N LYS A 295 23.67 6.04 16.59
CA LYS A 295 25.01 5.49 16.34
C LYS A 295 25.00 4.11 16.96
N ASN A 296 25.11 3.06 16.15
CA ASN A 296 25.24 1.70 16.66
C ASN A 296 26.35 1.76 17.71
N ILE A 297 26.02 1.48 18.97
CA ILE A 297 26.99 1.59 20.07
C ILE A 297 28.22 0.71 19.76
N CYS A 298 28.03 -0.35 18.96
CA CYS A 298 29.08 -1.23 18.48
C CYS A 298 29.92 -0.67 17.33
N LEU A 299 29.49 0.37 16.59
CA LEU A 299 30.28 0.90 15.46
C LEU A 299 31.56 1.59 15.93
N GLU A 300 31.57 2.20 17.12
CA GLU A 300 32.76 2.88 17.64
C GLU A 300 33.74 1.93 18.33
N ASN A 301 33.24 0.95 19.10
CA ASN A 301 34.10 0.10 19.95
C ASN A 301 34.05 -1.40 19.60
N GLY A 302 33.23 -1.82 18.64
CA GLY A 302 32.84 -3.21 18.47
C GLY A 302 31.91 -3.68 19.61
N CYS A 303 31.10 -4.71 19.35
CA CYS A 303 30.37 -5.42 20.39
C CYS A 303 30.94 -6.82 20.59
N GLU A 304 30.91 -7.28 21.84
CA GLU A 304 31.30 -8.63 22.21
C GLU A 304 30.20 -9.63 21.81
N VAL A 305 30.60 -10.87 21.49
CA VAL A 305 29.65 -11.96 21.23
C VAL A 305 28.77 -12.17 22.45
N GLY A 306 27.47 -12.32 22.22
CA GLY A 306 26.48 -12.53 23.27
C GLY A 306 25.87 -11.24 23.81
N MET A 307 26.48 -10.08 23.56
CA MET A 307 25.94 -8.77 23.96
C MET A 307 24.55 -8.56 23.34
N THR A 308 23.60 -8.16 24.17
CA THR A 308 22.22 -7.89 23.76
C THR A 308 21.92 -6.40 23.71
N ILE A 309 21.17 -5.98 22.70
CA ILE A 309 20.68 -4.61 22.55
C ILE A 309 19.16 -4.61 22.36
N HIS A 310 18.54 -3.48 22.67
CA HIS A 310 17.13 -3.23 22.38
C HIS A 310 17.02 -2.27 21.20
N ASP A 311 16.28 -2.68 20.20
CA ASP A 311 16.16 -1.99 18.92
C ASP A 311 14.67 -1.90 18.53
N GLU A 312 14.13 -0.69 18.63
CA GLU A 312 12.76 -0.39 18.23
C GLU A 312 12.69 -0.35 16.70
N GLY A 313 11.94 -1.29 16.11
CA GLY A 313 11.82 -1.48 14.67
C GLY A 313 12.76 -2.54 14.10
N CYS A 314 13.63 -3.11 14.94
CA CYS A 314 14.55 -4.19 14.59
C CYS A 314 15.52 -3.85 13.44
N HIS A 315 15.88 -2.57 13.31
CA HIS A 315 16.72 -2.01 12.24
C HIS A 315 18.14 -2.60 12.15
N LEU A 316 18.68 -3.11 13.26
CA LEU A 316 20.04 -3.64 13.34
C LEU A 316 20.10 -5.15 13.02
N THR A 317 18.97 -5.83 12.79
CA THR A 317 18.97 -7.27 12.48
C THR A 317 19.73 -7.54 11.18
N GLY A 318 20.76 -8.40 11.24
CA GLY A 318 21.64 -8.71 10.11
C GLY A 318 22.78 -7.71 9.90
N GLU A 319 22.75 -6.55 10.57
CA GLU A 319 23.84 -5.59 10.54
C GLU A 319 25.06 -6.09 11.31
N LYS A 320 26.26 -5.65 10.88
CA LYS A 320 27.51 -6.00 11.55
C LYS A 320 27.55 -5.38 12.95
N CYS A 321 27.82 -6.21 13.94
CA CYS A 321 28.10 -5.78 15.33
C CYS A 321 29.58 -5.92 15.70
N GLY A 322 30.40 -6.50 14.82
CA GLY A 322 31.85 -6.49 14.87
C GLY A 322 32.44 -7.43 13.82
N ASN A 323 33.72 -7.80 13.96
CA ASN A 323 34.39 -8.69 13.00
C ASN A 323 33.76 -10.09 13.03
N ASN A 324 33.27 -10.54 11.88
CA ASN A 324 32.59 -11.84 11.72
C ASN A 324 31.34 -12.03 12.60
N MET A 325 30.72 -10.92 13.02
CA MET A 325 29.56 -10.91 13.91
C MET A 325 28.43 -10.05 13.35
N ILE A 326 27.20 -10.51 13.53
CA ILE A 326 25.97 -9.80 13.17
C ILE A 326 24.95 -9.87 14.30
N PHE A 327 24.04 -8.90 14.34
CA PHE A 327 22.91 -8.98 15.25
C PHE A 327 21.87 -9.99 14.78
N LYS A 328 21.44 -10.87 15.69
CA LYS A 328 20.35 -11.82 15.50
C LYS A 328 19.23 -11.50 16.50
N VAL A 329 17.97 -11.56 16.06
CA VAL A 329 16.83 -11.35 16.96
C VAL A 329 16.74 -12.52 17.94
N VAL A 330 16.74 -12.24 19.24
CA VAL A 330 16.50 -13.22 20.31
C VAL A 330 15.03 -13.22 20.72
N ASN A 331 14.45 -12.03 20.82
CA ASN A 331 13.05 -11.86 21.19
C ASN A 331 12.48 -10.62 20.48
N SER A 332 11.21 -10.64 20.14
CA SER A 332 10.47 -9.49 19.62
C SER A 332 9.18 -9.33 20.39
N THR A 333 8.90 -8.10 20.83
CA THR A 333 7.66 -7.75 21.51
C THR A 333 6.96 -6.64 20.75
N VAL A 334 5.63 -6.68 20.69
CA VAL A 334 4.84 -5.59 20.10
C VAL A 334 4.29 -4.75 21.24
N ARG A 335 4.61 -3.45 21.27
CA ARG A 335 3.97 -2.53 22.21
C ARG A 335 2.60 -2.14 21.68
N ASN A 336 1.54 -2.57 22.36
CA ASN A 336 0.15 -2.34 21.95
C ASN A 336 -0.22 -0.86 21.76
N GLU A 337 0.44 0.06 22.47
CA GLU A 337 0.11 1.49 22.43
C GLU A 337 0.54 2.16 21.13
N THR A 338 1.71 1.79 20.60
CA THR A 338 2.33 2.42 19.43
C THR A 338 2.37 1.52 18.20
N TYR A 339 2.02 0.23 18.36
CA TYR A 339 2.26 -0.82 17.36
C TYR A 339 3.74 -0.91 16.90
N SER A 340 4.68 -0.36 17.68
CA SER A 340 6.09 -0.51 17.38
C SER A 340 6.59 -1.87 17.87
N ILE A 341 7.38 -2.52 17.01
CA ILE A 341 8.03 -3.79 17.31
C ILE A 341 9.32 -3.46 18.05
N TYR A 342 9.50 -3.98 19.23
CA TYR A 342 10.75 -3.91 19.99
C TYR A 342 11.47 -5.24 19.90
N CYS A 343 12.64 -5.25 19.26
CA CYS A 343 13.50 -6.43 19.23
C CYS A 343 14.58 -6.35 20.30
N THR A 344 14.75 -7.44 21.05
CA THR A 344 15.99 -7.74 21.75
C THR A 344 16.86 -8.54 20.79
N GLN A 345 17.99 -7.97 20.38
CA GLN A 345 18.92 -8.60 19.45
C GLN A 345 20.23 -8.94 20.15
N ARG A 346 20.87 -10.04 19.78
CA ARG A 346 22.16 -10.49 20.31
C ARG A 346 23.21 -10.48 19.21
N CYS A 347 24.36 -9.87 19.48
CA CYS A 347 25.53 -9.97 18.62
C CYS A 347 26.05 -11.41 18.61
N SER A 348 26.09 -12.04 17.44
CA SER A 348 26.40 -13.47 17.28
C SER A 348 27.33 -13.67 16.08
N CYS A 349 28.09 -14.77 16.06
CA CYS A 349 28.86 -15.15 14.87
C CYS A 349 27.94 -15.27 13.64
N ILE A 350 28.43 -14.81 12.49
CA ILE A 350 27.67 -14.78 11.22
C ILE A 350 27.06 -16.14 10.92
N ASN A 351 27.89 -17.18 10.91
CA ASN A 351 27.51 -18.55 10.62
C ASN A 351 28.36 -19.54 11.46
N SER A 352 28.22 -20.84 11.18
CA SER A 352 28.94 -21.92 11.85
C SER A 352 30.42 -22.04 11.50
N ASP A 353 30.89 -21.28 10.50
CA ASP A 353 32.29 -21.29 10.05
C ASP A 353 33.15 -20.42 10.97
N PHE A 354 32.52 -19.53 11.73
CA PHE A 354 33.16 -18.74 12.77
C PHE A 354 32.78 -19.27 14.16
N ILE A 355 33.78 -19.58 14.99
CA ILE A 355 33.59 -20.00 16.39
C ILE A 355 33.85 -18.80 17.29
N TYR A 356 33.14 -18.74 18.42
CA TYR A 356 33.46 -17.83 19.51
C TYR A 356 34.89 -18.06 20.04
N SER A 357 35.70 -17.02 20.04
CA SER A 357 37.04 -16.99 20.63
C SER A 357 37.00 -16.27 21.96
N GLU A 358 37.21 -17.02 23.05
CA GLU A 358 37.29 -16.46 24.41
C GLU A 358 38.42 -15.43 24.55
N ARG A 359 39.49 -15.52 23.74
CA ARG A 359 40.63 -14.60 23.83
C ARG A 359 40.29 -13.17 23.42
N ASN A 360 39.41 -13.03 22.44
CA ASN A 360 39.10 -11.75 21.81
C ASN A 360 37.64 -11.32 22.02
N SER A 361 36.86 -12.08 22.81
CA SER A 361 35.40 -11.92 22.95
C SER A 361 34.66 -11.81 21.61
N GLY A 362 35.22 -12.43 20.56
CA GLY A 362 34.85 -12.24 19.15
C GLY A 362 34.62 -13.57 18.43
N CYS A 363 34.49 -13.51 17.09
CA CYS A 363 34.34 -14.69 16.26
C CYS A 363 35.54 -14.87 15.31
N GLU A 364 36.17 -16.03 15.37
CA GLU A 364 37.33 -16.40 14.55
C GLU A 364 36.95 -17.52 13.58
N GLU A 365 37.49 -17.46 12.36
CA GLU A 365 37.26 -18.48 11.35
C GLU A 365 37.86 -19.82 11.81
N LYS A 366 37.12 -20.92 11.61
CA LYS A 366 37.62 -22.26 11.85
C LYS A 366 38.87 -22.49 11.01
N GLY A 367 40.03 -22.60 11.68
CA GLY A 367 41.25 -23.02 11.02
C GLY A 367 41.07 -24.37 10.35
N ILE A 368 41.31 -24.44 9.04
CA ILE A 368 41.23 -25.67 8.23
C ILE A 368 42.26 -26.73 8.70
N GLY A 369 43.22 -26.35 9.55
CA GLY A 369 44.42 -27.13 9.86
C GLY A 369 44.32 -28.20 10.96
N ASP A 370 43.40 -28.11 11.92
CA ASP A 370 43.41 -28.99 13.09
C ASP A 370 42.09 -29.76 13.24
N LEU A 371 41.80 -30.60 12.25
CA LEU A 371 40.78 -31.66 12.36
C LEU A 371 41.35 -32.87 13.13
N SER A 372 41.92 -32.63 14.32
CA SER A 372 42.39 -33.69 15.20
C SER A 372 41.87 -33.47 16.62
N SER A 373 41.16 -34.48 17.10
CA SER A 373 40.72 -34.69 18.48
C SER A 373 39.58 -33.78 18.97
N THR A 374 38.39 -34.40 18.97
CA THR A 374 37.46 -34.44 20.10
C THR A 374 37.24 -33.12 20.85
N THR A 375 36.06 -32.53 20.68
CA THR A 375 35.00 -32.44 21.70
C THR A 375 34.04 -31.31 21.30
N SER A 376 32.80 -31.65 20.98
CA SER A 376 31.61 -30.93 21.46
C SER A 376 30.38 -31.59 20.85
N HIS A 377 30.01 -32.73 21.41
CA HIS A 377 28.66 -33.28 21.26
C HIS A 377 27.64 -32.45 22.06
N ASP A 378 28.08 -31.45 22.85
CA ASP A 378 27.22 -30.71 23.78
C ASP A 378 26.57 -29.47 23.17
N THR A 379 27.06 -28.93 22.05
CA THR A 379 26.44 -27.73 21.46
C THR A 379 25.16 -28.03 20.66
N ILE A 380 24.97 -29.27 20.20
CA ILE A 380 23.73 -29.66 19.48
C ILE A 380 22.58 -29.90 20.47
N THR A 381 22.87 -30.33 21.70
CA THR A 381 21.84 -30.67 22.69
C THR A 381 21.18 -29.42 23.31
N THR A 382 21.92 -28.33 23.52
CA THR A 382 21.36 -27.12 24.14
C THR A 382 20.39 -26.36 23.22
N GLY A 383 20.66 -26.35 21.91
CA GLY A 383 19.75 -25.73 20.93
C GLY A 383 18.44 -26.50 20.72
N MET A 384 18.46 -27.83 20.89
CA MET A 384 17.23 -28.64 20.82
C MET A 384 16.37 -28.51 22.08
N HIS A 385 16.96 -28.43 23.27
CA HIS A 385 16.19 -28.34 24.52
C HIS A 385 15.38 -27.03 24.64
N ASP A 386 15.90 -25.90 24.16
CA ASP A 386 15.16 -24.64 24.18
C ASP A 386 13.98 -24.66 23.19
N PHE A 387 14.12 -25.32 22.04
CA PHE A 387 13.01 -25.51 21.12
C PHE A 387 11.96 -26.46 21.69
N GLU A 388 12.39 -27.58 22.29
CA GLU A 388 11.49 -28.61 22.82
C GLU A 388 10.65 -28.10 24.02
N ASN A 389 11.25 -27.32 24.91
CA ASN A 389 10.56 -26.73 26.06
C ASN A 389 9.56 -25.64 25.65
N ASN A 390 9.92 -24.78 24.69
CA ASN A 390 9.00 -23.74 24.23
C ASN A 390 7.87 -24.34 23.39
N PHE A 391 8.18 -25.38 22.60
CA PHE A 391 7.23 -26.09 21.77
C PHE A 391 6.20 -26.90 22.59
N GLN A 392 6.61 -27.54 23.69
CA GLN A 392 5.69 -28.22 24.61
C GLN A 392 4.63 -27.28 25.20
N SER A 393 4.95 -26.00 25.39
CA SER A 393 3.98 -25.01 25.89
C SER A 393 2.88 -24.71 24.87
N HIS A 394 3.20 -24.75 23.57
CA HIS A 394 2.27 -24.42 22.49
C HIS A 394 1.43 -25.62 22.05
N THR A 395 1.98 -26.83 22.05
CA THR A 395 1.24 -28.06 21.68
C THR A 395 0.23 -28.54 22.72
N LYS A 396 0.25 -28.02 23.96
CA LYS A 396 -0.84 -28.29 24.92
C LYS A 396 -2.21 -27.82 24.41
N LYS A 397 -2.26 -26.84 23.51
CA LYS A 397 -3.47 -26.59 22.71
C LYS A 397 -3.46 -27.56 21.54
N GLY A 398 -4.18 -28.68 21.68
CA GLY A 398 -4.35 -29.62 20.58
C GLY A 398 -4.93 -28.92 19.35
N TYR A 399 -4.36 -29.21 18.18
CA TYR A 399 -4.86 -28.69 16.91
C TYR A 399 -6.12 -29.44 16.49
N ASN A 400 -6.99 -28.85 15.68
CA ASN A 400 -8.17 -29.56 15.19
C ASN A 400 -7.81 -30.53 14.06
N LEU A 401 -8.58 -31.61 13.92
CA LEU A 401 -8.41 -32.53 12.79
C LEU A 401 -8.63 -31.77 11.47
N GLY A 402 -7.69 -31.89 10.54
CA GLY A 402 -7.72 -31.19 9.26
C GLY A 402 -7.14 -29.77 9.27
N GLU A 403 -6.73 -29.25 10.43
CA GLU A 403 -6.08 -27.94 10.53
C GLU A 403 -4.70 -27.98 9.87
N GLU A 404 -4.43 -27.01 9.00
CA GLU A 404 -3.18 -26.85 8.25
C GLU A 404 -2.35 -25.70 8.80
N ILE A 405 -1.04 -25.90 8.87
CA ILE A 405 -0.08 -24.88 9.30
C ILE A 405 1.16 -24.92 8.42
N SER A 406 1.74 -23.75 8.17
CA SER A 406 3.02 -23.62 7.48
C SER A 406 4.16 -23.76 8.47
N ASP A 407 5.07 -24.68 8.19
CA ASP A 407 6.21 -25.02 9.02
C ASP A 407 7.51 -24.93 8.22
N LEU A 408 8.27 -23.86 8.49
CA LEU A 408 9.59 -23.65 7.92
C LEU A 408 10.57 -24.67 8.48
N GLY A 409 11.14 -25.49 7.60
CA GLY A 409 12.01 -26.62 7.93
C GLY A 409 11.30 -27.95 8.11
N CYS A 410 9.96 -28.01 7.98
CA CYS A 410 9.18 -29.26 8.08
C CYS A 410 9.41 -30.06 9.37
N ARG A 411 9.72 -29.35 10.46
CA ARG A 411 10.05 -29.88 11.78
C ARG A 411 8.89 -30.59 12.46
N LEU A 412 7.65 -30.27 12.08
CA LEU A 412 6.42 -30.83 12.66
C LEU A 412 6.02 -32.17 12.06
N ARG A 413 6.68 -32.62 11.00
CA ARG A 413 6.34 -33.88 10.34
C ARG A 413 6.36 -35.04 11.35
N ASN A 414 5.26 -35.77 11.41
CA ASN A 414 5.02 -36.90 12.33
C ASN A 414 4.95 -36.54 13.82
N HIS A 415 5.01 -35.26 14.21
CA HIS A 415 4.74 -34.87 15.59
C HIS A 415 3.25 -35.00 15.92
N GLU A 416 2.96 -35.32 17.17
CA GLU A 416 1.60 -35.41 17.68
C GLU A 416 0.94 -34.03 17.69
N CYS A 417 -0.19 -33.91 17.01
CA CYS A 417 -1.05 -32.74 17.07
C CYS A 417 -2.23 -32.94 18.06
N GLY A 418 -2.24 -34.09 18.73
CA GLY A 418 -3.07 -34.48 19.87
C GLY A 418 -3.27 -36.00 19.93
N ILE A 419 -4.25 -36.48 20.70
CA ILE A 419 -4.49 -37.92 20.91
C ILE A 419 -4.85 -38.62 19.59
N ASN A 420 -4.10 -39.66 19.21
CA ASN A 420 -4.28 -40.47 17.99
C ASN A 420 -4.20 -39.68 16.68
N ARG A 421 -3.46 -38.58 16.67
CA ARG A 421 -3.33 -37.71 15.50
C ARG A 421 -1.94 -37.09 15.40
N LYS A 422 -1.43 -37.00 14.19
CA LYS A 422 -0.09 -36.50 13.87
C LYS A 422 -0.14 -35.53 12.70
N PHE A 423 0.81 -34.63 12.64
CA PHE A 423 1.02 -33.78 11.48
C PHE A 423 1.58 -34.58 10.31
N ILE A 424 0.89 -34.53 9.18
CA ILE A 424 1.33 -35.08 7.89
C ILE A 424 1.67 -33.92 6.95
N VAL A 425 2.69 -34.09 6.10
CA VAL A 425 3.02 -33.09 5.08
C VAL A 425 1.99 -33.17 3.96
N VAL A 426 1.35 -32.05 3.65
CA VAL A 426 0.41 -31.90 2.52
C VAL A 426 1.14 -31.38 1.29
N GLU A 427 2.05 -30.42 1.50
CA GLU A 427 2.77 -29.75 0.42
C GLU A 427 4.16 -29.30 0.92
N GLU A 428 5.19 -29.41 0.09
CA GLU A 428 6.52 -28.86 0.35
C GLU A 428 6.76 -27.65 -0.56
N PHE A 429 7.36 -26.60 -0.04
CA PHE A 429 7.69 -25.38 -0.80
C PHE A 429 9.11 -24.91 -0.46
N SER A 430 9.74 -24.20 -1.39
CA SER A 430 10.98 -23.45 -1.13
C SER A 430 10.64 -22.00 -0.84
N ALA A 431 11.36 -21.36 0.09
CA ALA A 431 11.19 -19.93 0.33
C ALA A 431 11.57 -19.13 -0.93
N GLU A 432 10.77 -18.13 -1.28
CA GLU A 432 10.88 -17.38 -2.54
C GLU A 432 12.26 -16.71 -2.73
N HIS A 433 12.94 -16.37 -1.62
CA HIS A 433 14.24 -15.70 -1.64
C HIS A 433 15.43 -16.62 -1.36
N ASP A 434 15.20 -17.86 -0.94
CA ASP A 434 16.27 -18.81 -0.69
C ASP A 434 15.78 -20.25 -0.90
N SER A 435 16.18 -20.82 -2.04
CA SER A 435 15.85 -22.19 -2.42
C SER A 435 16.35 -23.25 -1.43
N ILE A 436 17.32 -22.91 -0.58
CA ILE A 436 17.87 -23.78 0.47
C ILE A 436 16.87 -23.92 1.62
N ILE A 437 16.11 -22.87 1.92
CA ILE A 437 15.09 -22.89 2.97
C ILE A 437 13.86 -23.61 2.43
N LYS A 438 13.66 -24.85 2.86
CA LYS A 438 12.46 -25.63 2.60
C LYS A 438 11.44 -25.43 3.72
N GLY A 439 10.18 -25.24 3.34
CA GLY A 439 9.03 -25.25 4.23
C GLY A 439 8.03 -26.33 3.80
N CYS A 440 7.15 -26.68 4.73
CA CYS A 440 6.05 -27.59 4.47
C CYS A 440 4.75 -26.97 4.93
N ILE A 441 3.65 -27.27 4.23
CA ILE A 441 2.31 -27.17 4.81
C ILE A 441 2.04 -28.53 5.44
N VAL A 442 1.81 -28.57 6.74
CA VAL A 442 1.45 -29.78 7.47
C VAL A 442 0.00 -29.73 7.94
N ARG A 443 -0.69 -30.87 7.90
CA ARG A 443 -2.08 -31.03 8.35
C ARG A 443 -2.16 -32.00 9.51
N CYS A 444 -2.91 -31.65 10.55
CA CYS A 444 -3.19 -32.59 11.63
C CYS A 444 -4.16 -33.68 11.14
N SER A 445 -3.73 -34.94 11.09
CA SER A 445 -4.52 -36.08 10.60
C SER A 445 -4.53 -37.23 11.60
N CYS A 446 -5.58 -38.06 11.59
CA CYS A 446 -5.63 -39.27 12.39
C CYS A 446 -4.51 -40.24 11.96
N THR A 447 -3.89 -40.91 12.92
CA THR A 447 -3.04 -42.07 12.64
C THR A 447 -3.94 -43.25 12.31
N VAL A 448 -3.81 -43.79 11.10
CA VAL A 448 -4.41 -45.08 10.74
C VAL A 448 -3.55 -46.15 11.38
N GLU A 449 -4.07 -46.88 12.37
CA GLU A 449 -3.44 -48.11 12.87
C GLU A 449 -3.59 -49.25 11.87
#